data_AF-A0A1I7YZ21-F1
#
_entry.id   AF-A0A1I7YZ21-F1
#
_cell.length_a   1.000
_cell.length_b   1.000
_cell.length_c   1.000
_cell.angle_alpha   90.00
_cell.angle_beta   90.00
_cell.angle_gamma   90.00
#
_symmetry.space_group_name_H-M   'P 1'
#
loop_
_entity.id
_entity.type
_entity.pdbx_description
1 polymer ?
#
loop_
_entity_poly.entity_id
_entity_poly.type
_entity_poly.pdbx_seq_one_letter_code
_entity_poly.pdbx_strand_id
1 'polypeptide(L)'
;MMTKSLSVCSTGSGIGITTKIVHGRYVCYEVSSADDDKEPLRLQHWQWNWNSYKDSSWPLRLLRRSRTSDTPTVVHCIDGCGRTGTLVTLEAVMCQILRGSVNVDHIVLSSCLFVRLQRKHAVRNYKQYLYIYRCVLNWMKPYLRSQYDLMSLGLLFPSVGFVSAYNMLVDGSD
;
A
#
# COMPACT_ATOMS: atom_id res chain seq x y z
N MET A 1 16.03 -19.74 -13.23
CA MET A 1 16.72 -19.25 -14.43
C MET A 1 16.96 -17.76 -14.25
N MET A 2 18.19 -17.35 -13.94
CA MET A 2 18.57 -15.97 -13.62
C MET A 2 18.61 -15.13 -14.91
N THR A 3 17.77 -14.11 -15.02
CA THR A 3 17.98 -13.01 -15.95
C THR A 3 18.55 -11.82 -15.17
N LYS A 4 19.89 -11.75 -15.08
CA LYS A 4 20.59 -10.49 -14.80
C LYS A 4 20.47 -9.64 -16.06
N SER A 5 19.40 -8.86 -16.18
CA SER A 5 19.35 -7.78 -17.16
C SER A 5 20.05 -6.56 -16.56
N LEU A 6 21.34 -6.39 -16.87
CA LEU A 6 22.06 -5.12 -16.70
C LEU A 6 21.49 -4.14 -17.72
N SER A 7 20.73 -3.16 -17.23
CA SER A 7 20.32 -1.99 -18.01
C SER A 7 20.96 -0.78 -17.33
N VAL A 8 22.18 -0.45 -17.73
CA VAL A 8 22.81 0.82 -17.36
C VAL A 8 22.13 1.89 -18.21
N CYS A 9 21.08 2.51 -17.68
CA CYS A 9 20.60 3.77 -18.25
C CYS A 9 21.43 4.89 -17.64
N SER A 10 22.53 5.27 -18.28
CA SER A 10 23.12 6.59 -18.05
C SER A 10 22.25 7.59 -18.80
N THR A 11 21.15 8.03 -18.18
CA THR A 11 20.55 9.30 -18.61
C THR A 11 21.59 10.38 -18.32
N GLY A 12 21.99 11.15 -19.32
CA GLY A 12 23.14 12.08 -19.30
C GLY A 12 23.04 13.24 -18.31
N SER A 13 22.83 12.95 -17.04
CA SER A 13 22.74 13.87 -15.91
C SER A 13 22.97 13.05 -14.61
N GLY A 14 24.21 13.01 -14.12
CA GLY A 14 24.58 12.78 -12.71
C GLY A 14 24.24 11.45 -12.02
N ILE A 15 23.42 10.54 -12.56
CA ILE A 15 22.98 9.32 -11.84
C ILE A 15 23.23 8.06 -12.68
N GLY A 16 24.01 7.12 -12.12
CA GLY A 16 24.25 5.78 -12.65
C GLY A 16 23.43 4.72 -11.92
N ILE A 17 22.81 3.80 -12.68
CA ILE A 17 22.09 2.64 -12.12
C ILE A 17 22.83 1.38 -12.56
N THR A 18 23.46 0.69 -11.62
CA THR A 18 24.54 -0.27 -11.94
C THR A 18 24.08 -1.72 -11.84
N THR A 19 23.16 -2.07 -10.93
CA THR A 19 22.80 -3.48 -10.69
C THR A 19 21.31 -3.68 -10.50
N LYS A 20 20.68 -4.54 -11.32
CA LYS A 20 19.29 -5.00 -11.15
C LYS A 20 19.27 -6.44 -10.60
N ILE A 21 18.93 -6.62 -9.32
CA ILE A 21 18.69 -7.95 -8.75
C ILE A 21 17.18 -8.15 -8.62
N VAL A 22 16.62 -9.04 -9.44
CA VAL A 22 15.21 -9.41 -9.37
C VAL A 22 15.05 -10.48 -8.29
N HIS A 23 14.55 -10.07 -7.13
CA HIS A 23 13.96 -11.00 -6.19
C HIS A 23 12.51 -11.22 -6.65
N GLY A 24 11.96 -12.44 -6.58
CA GLY A 24 10.65 -12.77 -7.18
C GLY A 24 9.44 -11.92 -6.75
N ARG A 25 9.61 -10.91 -5.88
CA ARG A 25 8.59 -9.94 -5.45
C ARG A 25 9.01 -8.46 -5.54
N TYR A 26 10.29 -8.15 -5.79
CA TYR A 26 10.81 -6.77 -5.85
C TYR A 26 12.15 -6.71 -6.59
N VAL A 27 12.49 -5.53 -7.09
CA VAL A 27 13.73 -5.28 -7.81
C VAL A 27 14.65 -4.43 -6.95
N CYS A 28 15.88 -4.89 -6.72
CA CYS A 28 16.93 -4.06 -6.13
C CYS A 28 17.68 -3.33 -7.24
N TYR A 29 17.89 -2.04 -7.03
CA TYR A 29 18.78 -1.20 -7.81
C TYR A 29 19.94 -0.73 -6.94
N GLU A 30 21.14 -0.68 -7.50
CA GLU A 30 22.26 0.06 -6.92
C GLU A 30 22.40 1.34 -7.71
N VAL A 31 22.24 2.46 -7.02
CA VAL A 31 22.22 3.81 -7.59
C VAL A 31 23.43 4.56 -7.06
N SER A 32 24.31 4.97 -7.95
CA SER A 32 25.46 5.82 -7.64
C SER A 32 25.29 7.18 -8.31
N SER A 33 25.74 8.24 -7.66
CA SER A 33 25.91 9.52 -8.33
C SER A 33 27.19 9.44 -9.17
N ALA A 34 27.18 10.01 -10.37
CA ALA A 34 28.40 10.15 -11.19
C ALA A 34 29.34 11.23 -10.63
N ASP A 35 28.78 12.18 -9.87
CA ASP A 35 29.49 13.36 -9.37
C ASP A 35 29.94 13.22 -7.90
N ASP A 36 29.62 12.11 -7.22
CA ASP A 36 29.85 11.91 -5.79
C ASP A 36 30.44 10.51 -5.54
N ASP A 37 31.66 10.42 -5.02
CA ASP A 37 32.38 9.16 -4.72
C ASP A 37 31.81 8.41 -3.49
N LYS A 38 30.54 8.65 -3.16
CA LYS A 38 29.87 7.98 -2.05
C LYS A 38 29.50 6.54 -2.42
N GLU A 39 29.45 5.72 -1.38
CA GLU A 39 28.97 4.35 -1.48
C GLU A 39 27.60 4.29 -2.19
N PRO A 40 27.41 3.35 -3.12
CA PRO A 40 26.19 3.25 -3.90
C PRO A 40 24.97 2.97 -3.00
N LEU A 41 23.89 3.69 -3.25
CA LEU A 41 22.65 3.53 -2.51
C LEU A 41 21.87 2.32 -3.04
N ARG A 42 21.44 1.45 -2.14
CA ARG A 42 20.59 0.31 -2.48
C ARG A 42 19.11 0.70 -2.42
N LEU A 43 18.49 0.82 -3.59
CA LEU A 43 17.08 1.11 -3.75
C LEU A 43 16.27 -0.19 -3.93
N GLN A 44 15.26 -0.41 -3.10
CA GLN A 44 14.29 -1.50 -3.29
C GLN A 44 13.03 -0.98 -3.94
N HIS A 45 12.75 -1.43 -5.17
CA HIS A 45 11.56 -1.07 -5.91
C HIS A 45 10.54 -2.21 -5.88
N TRP A 46 9.35 -1.89 -5.38
CA TRP A 46 8.24 -2.83 -5.29
C TRP A 46 7.14 -2.40 -6.25
N GLN A 47 6.85 -3.26 -7.23
CA GLN A 47 5.77 -3.02 -8.19
C GLN A 47 4.58 -3.92 -7.85
N TRP A 48 3.43 -3.30 -7.58
CA TRP A 48 2.19 -4.01 -7.34
C TRP A 48 1.20 -3.73 -8.46
N ASN A 49 0.73 -4.81 -9.10
CA ASN A 49 -0.34 -4.73 -10.07
C ASN A 49 -1.71 -4.66 -9.37
N TRP A 50 -2.19 -3.43 -9.13
CA TRP A 50 -3.49 -3.20 -8.52
C TRP A 50 -4.61 -3.21 -9.56
N ASN A 51 -4.92 -4.42 -10.06
CA ASN A 51 -6.01 -4.64 -11.00
C ASN A 51 -7.31 -5.09 -10.34
N SER A 52 -7.25 -5.60 -9.10
CA SER A 52 -8.44 -6.04 -8.37
C SER A 52 -8.52 -5.38 -7.01
N TYR A 53 -9.74 -4.97 -6.64
CA TYR A 53 -10.07 -4.50 -5.29
C TYR A 53 -10.29 -5.64 -4.29
N LYS A 54 -10.15 -6.91 -4.73
CA LYS A 54 -10.36 -8.08 -3.86
C LYS A 54 -9.16 -8.40 -2.97
N ASP A 55 -7.94 -8.14 -3.45
CA ASP A 55 -6.73 -8.47 -2.70
C ASP A 55 -6.46 -7.41 -1.63
N SER A 56 -6.73 -7.74 -0.38
CA SER A 56 -6.44 -6.88 0.78
C SER A 56 -5.11 -7.23 1.48
N SER A 57 -4.39 -8.25 1.00
CA SER A 57 -3.19 -8.77 1.65
C SER A 57 -1.91 -8.10 1.17
N TRP A 58 -1.81 -7.82 -0.15
CA TRP A 58 -0.68 -7.13 -0.75
C TRP A 58 -0.37 -5.75 -0.16
N PRO A 59 -1.33 -4.81 -0.01
CA PRO A 59 -1.01 -3.50 0.53
C PRO A 59 -0.45 -3.60 1.95
N LEU A 60 -1.02 -4.45 2.81
CA LEU A 60 -0.53 -4.66 4.18
C LEU A 60 0.90 -5.21 4.21
N ARG A 61 1.24 -6.10 3.28
CA ARG A 61 2.60 -6.65 3.14
C ARG A 61 3.60 -5.57 2.74
N LEU A 62 3.23 -4.72 1.77
CA LEU A 62 4.07 -3.62 1.32
C LEU A 62 4.28 -2.59 2.44
N LEU A 63 3.22 -2.23 3.15
CA LEU A 63 3.27 -1.31 4.29
C LEU A 63 4.11 -1.86 5.45
N ARG A 64 4.01 -3.15 5.75
CA ARG A 64 4.88 -3.81 6.74
C ARG A 64 6.35 -3.68 6.35
N ARG A 65 6.68 -3.80 5.07
CA ARG A 65 8.05 -3.61 4.59
C ARG A 65 8.49 -2.15 4.67
N SER A 66 7.62 -1.22 4.28
CA SER A 66 7.89 0.22 4.35
C SER A 66 8.20 0.67 5.79
N ARG A 67 7.49 0.16 6.80
CA ARG A 67 7.78 0.44 8.22
C ARG A 67 9.12 -0.06 8.73
N THR A 68 9.79 -0.99 8.02
CA THR A 68 11.15 -1.44 8.37
C THR A 68 12.25 -0.59 7.71
N SER A 69 11.87 0.42 6.93
CA SER A 69 12.80 1.35 6.30
C SER A 69 13.06 2.53 7.21
N ASP A 70 14.33 2.83 7.48
CA ASP A 70 14.74 4.00 8.26
C ASP A 70 14.64 5.31 7.45
N THR A 71 14.52 5.20 6.12
CA THR A 71 14.36 6.32 5.20
C THR A 71 12.93 6.44 4.69
N PRO A 72 12.48 7.65 4.29
CA PRO A 72 11.14 7.84 3.73
C PRO A 72 10.90 6.94 2.52
N THR A 73 9.72 6.31 2.48
CA THR A 73 9.32 5.44 1.36
C THR A 73 8.59 6.27 0.31
N VAL A 74 9.06 6.20 -0.94
CA VAL A 74 8.40 6.85 -2.07
C VAL A 74 7.27 5.94 -2.60
N VAL A 75 6.07 6.50 -2.74
CA VAL A 75 4.90 5.81 -3.28
C VAL A 75 4.34 6.62 -4.44
N HIS A 76 4.20 6.01 -5.61
CA HIS A 76 3.58 6.64 -6.77
C HIS A 76 2.68 5.67 -7.55
N CYS A 77 1.78 6.23 -8.36
CA CYS A 77 1.00 5.50 -9.33
C CYS A 77 1.11 6.22 -10.68
N ILE A 78 -0.02 6.55 -11.32
CA ILE A 78 -0.06 7.31 -12.57
C ILE A 78 -0.11 8.82 -12.24
N ASP A 79 -1.11 9.25 -11.46
CA ASP A 79 -1.30 10.64 -11.04
C ASP A 79 -0.82 10.91 -9.61
N GLY A 80 -0.41 9.86 -8.90
CA GLY A 80 0.01 9.92 -7.50
C GLY A 80 -1.11 10.30 -6.53
N CYS A 81 -2.39 10.29 -6.92
CA CYS A 81 -3.50 10.73 -6.06
C CYS A 81 -4.44 9.58 -5.68
N GLY A 82 -4.86 8.76 -6.65
CA GLY A 82 -5.84 7.69 -6.41
C GLY A 82 -5.26 6.54 -5.59
N ARG A 83 -4.52 5.64 -6.26
CA ARG A 83 -3.93 4.43 -5.64
C ARG A 83 -2.88 4.81 -4.57
N THR A 84 -2.02 5.77 -4.88
CA THR A 84 -1.04 6.31 -3.92
C THR A 84 -1.72 6.87 -2.68
N GLY A 85 -2.72 7.75 -2.83
CA GLY A 85 -3.43 8.30 -1.68
C GLY A 85 -4.13 7.22 -0.87
N THR A 86 -4.69 6.20 -1.52
CA THR A 86 -5.31 5.07 -0.82
C THR A 86 -4.31 4.28 0.03
N LEU A 87 -3.11 4.00 -0.49
CA LEU A 87 -2.07 3.29 0.25
C LEU A 87 -1.52 4.12 1.41
N VAL A 88 -1.28 5.41 1.19
CA VAL A 88 -0.80 6.36 2.22
C VAL A 88 -1.84 6.53 3.32
N THR A 89 -3.12 6.68 2.96
CA THR A 89 -4.20 6.75 3.95
C THR A 89 -4.33 5.45 4.74
N LEU A 90 -4.21 4.28 4.09
CA LEU A 90 -4.20 3.01 4.80
C LEU A 90 -3.06 2.95 5.83
N GLU A 91 -1.87 3.47 5.50
CA GLU A 91 -0.77 3.56 6.46
C GLU A 91 -1.07 4.50 7.62
N ALA A 92 -1.67 5.68 7.34
CA ALA A 92 -2.08 6.61 8.37
C ALA A 92 -3.08 5.98 9.35
N VAL A 93 -4.06 5.22 8.83
CA VAL A 93 -5.02 4.47 9.66
C VAL A 93 -4.30 3.42 10.51
N MET A 94 -3.43 2.61 9.90
CA MET A 94 -2.68 1.57 10.63
C MET A 94 -1.81 2.17 11.73
N CYS A 95 -1.15 3.29 11.46
CA CYS A 95 -0.38 4.04 12.43
C CYS A 95 -1.24 4.53 13.61
N GLN A 96 -2.45 5.02 13.36
CA GLN A 96 -3.36 5.44 14.43
C GLN A 96 -3.84 4.25 15.27
N ILE A 97 -4.14 3.11 14.64
CA ILE A 97 -4.54 1.87 15.34
C ILE A 97 -3.38 1.37 16.22
N LEU A 98 -2.17 1.24 15.65
CA LEU A 98 -1.00 0.72 16.35
C LEU A 98 -0.54 1.60 17.51
N ARG A 99 -0.77 2.92 17.43
CA ARG A 99 -0.44 3.87 18.51
C ARG A 99 -1.52 3.95 19.60
N GLY A 100 -2.66 3.27 19.44
CA GLY A 100 -3.76 3.31 20.41
C GLY A 100 -4.53 4.63 20.38
N SER A 101 -4.95 5.09 19.19
CA SER A 101 -5.77 6.31 19.05
C SER A 101 -7.05 6.24 19.89
N VAL A 102 -7.35 7.34 20.61
CA VAL A 102 -8.52 7.49 21.49
C VAL A 102 -9.84 7.60 20.71
N ASN A 103 -9.79 8.09 19.47
CA ASN A 103 -10.97 8.34 18.64
C ASN A 103 -11.09 7.28 17.53
N VAL A 104 -11.79 6.19 17.82
CA VAL A 104 -11.98 5.05 16.91
C VAL A 104 -13.14 5.22 15.92
N ASP A 105 -14.15 6.02 16.26
CA ASP A 105 -15.41 6.09 15.50
C ASP A 105 -15.23 6.54 14.05
N HIS A 106 -14.24 7.40 13.79
CA HIS A 106 -14.02 8.00 12.47
C HIS A 106 -12.55 7.92 12.02
N ILE A 107 -11.84 6.86 12.41
CA ILE A 107 -10.39 6.72 12.17
C ILE A 107 -10.01 6.81 10.67
N VAL A 108 -10.80 6.19 9.79
CA VAL A 108 -10.56 6.19 8.34
C VAL A 108 -10.87 7.57 7.73
N LEU A 109 -11.97 8.20 8.16
CA LEU A 109 -12.36 9.53 7.68
C LEU A 109 -11.32 10.58 8.08
N SER A 110 -10.93 10.60 9.37
CA SER A 110 -9.91 11.51 9.90
C SER A 110 -8.58 11.33 9.17
N SER A 111 -8.17 10.08 8.92
CA SER A 111 -6.95 9.78 8.14
C SER A 111 -7.05 10.24 6.69
N CYS A 112 -8.19 10.04 6.03
CA CYS A 112 -8.45 10.54 4.68
C CYS A 112 -8.33 12.06 4.60
N LEU A 113 -8.94 12.78 5.56
CA LEU A 113 -8.88 14.24 5.62
C LEU A 113 -7.45 14.73 5.85
N PHE A 114 -6.74 14.11 6.81
CA PHE A 114 -5.33 14.41 7.07
C PHE A 114 -4.45 14.26 5.81
N VAL A 115 -4.58 13.16 5.08
CA VAL A 115 -3.81 12.96 3.84
C VAL A 115 -4.23 13.95 2.76
N ARG A 116 -5.52 14.30 2.66
CA ARG A 116 -6.01 15.30 1.69
C ARG A 116 -5.50 16.71 1.95
N LEU A 117 -5.22 17.07 3.21
CA LEU A 117 -4.58 18.35 3.55
C LEU A 117 -3.14 18.42 3.03
N GLN A 118 -2.42 17.30 3.01
CA GLN A 118 -1.05 17.24 2.49
C GLN A 118 -1.00 17.06 0.97
N ARG A 119 -1.97 16.33 0.38
CA ARG A 119 -2.04 16.06 -1.05
C ARG A 119 -3.48 16.13 -1.56
N LYS A 120 -3.76 17.16 -2.36
CA LYS A 120 -5.08 17.39 -2.94
C LYS A 120 -5.58 16.17 -3.72
N HIS A 121 -6.86 15.85 -3.58
CA HIS A 121 -7.53 14.73 -4.26
C HIS A 121 -7.00 13.33 -3.92
N ALA A 122 -6.33 13.15 -2.78
CA ALA A 122 -6.03 11.81 -2.26
C ALA A 122 -7.32 11.00 -2.05
N VAL A 123 -7.31 9.72 -2.46
CA VAL A 123 -8.49 8.82 -2.47
C VAL A 123 -9.61 9.40 -3.34
N ARG A 124 -9.59 9.11 -4.64
CA ARG A 124 -10.51 9.72 -5.61
C ARG A 124 -11.88 9.05 -5.63
N ASN A 125 -11.90 7.71 -5.54
CA ASN A 125 -13.12 6.94 -5.76
C ASN A 125 -13.67 6.36 -4.44
N TYR A 126 -14.99 6.21 -4.36
CA TYR A 126 -15.62 5.56 -3.21
C TYR A 126 -15.15 4.10 -3.04
N LYS A 127 -14.88 3.37 -4.13
CA LYS A 127 -14.31 2.01 -4.09
C LYS A 127 -12.95 1.97 -3.37
N GLN A 128 -12.13 3.00 -3.56
CA GLN A 128 -10.83 3.14 -2.88
C GLN A 128 -11.01 3.42 -1.39
N TYR A 129 -11.98 4.25 -1.03
CA TYR A 129 -12.33 4.51 0.37
C TYR A 129 -12.81 3.23 1.08
N LEU A 130 -13.74 2.48 0.48
CA LEU A 130 -14.21 1.20 1.00
C LEU A 130 -13.10 0.13 1.04
N TYR A 131 -12.15 0.19 0.09
CA TYR A 131 -11.00 -0.72 0.08
C TYR A 131 -10.09 -0.53 1.31
N ILE A 132 -9.97 0.69 1.84
CA ILE A 132 -9.22 0.94 3.09
C ILE A 132 -9.88 0.16 4.24
N TYR A 133 -11.21 0.24 4.39
CA TYR A 133 -11.95 -0.54 5.38
C TYR A 133 -11.72 -2.05 5.20
N ARG A 134 -11.80 -2.55 3.96
CA ARG A 134 -11.52 -3.97 3.68
C ARG A 134 -10.12 -4.40 4.16
N CYS A 135 -9.10 -3.56 3.92
CA CYS A 135 -7.73 -3.85 4.35
C CYS A 135 -7.59 -3.83 5.88
N VAL A 136 -8.19 -2.85 6.54
CA VAL A 136 -8.20 -2.77 8.01
C VAL A 136 -8.89 -3.98 8.62
N LEU A 137 -10.07 -4.35 8.12
CA LEU A 137 -10.81 -5.52 8.57
C LEU A 137 -10.02 -6.82 8.39
N ASN A 138 -9.35 -6.98 7.24
CA ASN A 138 -8.49 -8.14 7.01
C ASN A 138 -7.32 -8.20 8.00
N TRP A 139 -6.75 -7.04 8.37
CA TRP A 139 -5.70 -6.95 9.38
C TRP A 139 -6.22 -7.24 10.80
N MET A 140 -7.44 -6.77 11.12
CA MET A 140 -8.07 -6.96 12.43
C MET A 140 -8.62 -8.37 12.65
N LYS A 141 -8.93 -9.11 11.58
CA LYS A 141 -9.51 -10.46 11.62
C LYS A 141 -8.96 -11.38 12.73
N PRO A 142 -7.63 -11.56 12.91
CA PRO A 142 -7.10 -12.44 13.97
C PRO A 142 -7.32 -11.93 15.40
N TYR A 143 -7.64 -10.65 15.60
CA TYR A 143 -7.84 -10.04 16.90
C TYR A 143 -9.31 -10.05 17.36
N LEU A 144 -10.25 -10.30 16.44
CA LEU A 144 -11.68 -10.35 16.73
C LEU A 144 -12.04 -11.70 17.38
N ARG A 145 -12.60 -11.64 18.59
CA ARG A 145 -13.04 -12.83 19.34
C ARG A 145 -14.55 -13.06 19.32
N SER A 146 -15.34 -12.00 19.12
CA SER A 146 -16.81 -12.08 19.11
C SER A 146 -17.31 -12.72 17.82
N GLN A 147 -18.14 -13.76 17.94
CA GLN A 147 -18.77 -14.39 16.78
C GLN A 147 -19.75 -13.45 16.06
N TYR A 148 -20.43 -12.58 16.80
CA TYR A 148 -21.34 -11.58 16.21
C TYR A 148 -20.59 -10.57 15.34
N ASP A 149 -19.44 -10.08 15.81
CA ASP A 149 -18.61 -9.13 15.06
C ASP A 149 -18.06 -9.80 13.80
N LEU A 150 -17.57 -11.03 13.93
CA LEU A 150 -17.08 -11.79 12.79
C LEU A 150 -18.18 -12.09 11.75
N MET A 151 -19.42 -12.32 12.19
CA MET A 151 -20.56 -12.56 11.32
C MET A 151 -21.02 -11.29 10.60
N SER A 152 -21.24 -10.19 11.35
CA SER A 152 -21.70 -8.91 10.80
C SER A 152 -20.68 -8.29 9.83
N LEU A 153 -19.38 -8.48 10.08
CA LEU A 153 -18.31 -8.06 9.18
C LEU A 153 -18.13 -8.99 7.97
N GLY A 154 -18.73 -10.18 7.97
CA GLY A 154 -18.60 -11.15 6.87
C GLY A 154 -17.27 -11.89 6.85
N LEU A 155 -16.66 -12.11 8.02
CA LEU A 155 -15.37 -12.77 8.17
C LEU A 155 -15.49 -14.29 8.41
N LEU A 156 -16.69 -14.77 8.80
CA LEU A 156 -17.02 -16.19 8.98
C LEU A 156 -17.58 -16.84 7.70
N PHE A 157 -18.53 -16.18 7.05
CA PHE A 157 -19.18 -16.69 5.84
C PHE A 157 -19.00 -15.71 4.69
N PRO A 158 -18.57 -16.17 3.50
CA PRO A 158 -18.33 -15.31 2.35
C PRO A 158 -19.62 -14.69 1.77
N SER A 159 -20.79 -15.21 2.16
CA SER A 159 -22.10 -14.78 1.66
C SER A 159 -22.76 -13.68 2.49
N VAL A 160 -22.28 -13.39 3.71
CA VAL A 160 -22.95 -12.47 4.65
C VAL A 160 -22.02 -11.32 5.03
N GLY A 161 -22.60 -10.17 5.42
CA GLY A 161 -21.88 -9.06 6.03
C GLY A 161 -21.15 -8.14 5.05
N PHE A 162 -20.32 -7.25 5.61
CA PHE A 162 -19.61 -6.21 4.86
C PHE A 162 -18.77 -6.76 3.70
N VAL A 163 -17.99 -7.83 3.93
CA VAL A 163 -17.11 -8.40 2.89
C VAL A 163 -17.90 -8.92 1.69
N SER A 164 -19.05 -9.57 1.93
CA SER A 164 -19.93 -10.06 0.87
C SER A 164 -20.49 -8.90 0.04
N ALA A 165 -21.09 -7.91 0.71
CA ALA A 165 -21.65 -6.73 0.04
C ALA A 165 -20.59 -5.95 -0.75
N TYR A 166 -19.37 -5.84 -0.21
CA TYR A 166 -18.25 -5.23 -0.92
C TYR A 166 -17.87 -6.01 -2.17
N ASN A 167 -17.77 -7.34 -2.09
CA ASN A 167 -17.43 -8.17 -3.25
C ASN A 167 -18.48 -8.03 -4.35
N MET A 168 -19.77 -8.06 -3.99
CA MET A 168 -20.87 -7.84 -4.94
C MET A 168 -20.77 -6.46 -5.61
N LEU A 169 -20.44 -5.43 -4.83
CA LEU A 169 -20.26 -4.07 -5.36
C LEU A 169 -19.07 -3.96 -6.31
N VAL A 170 -17.97 -4.64 -6.02
CA VAL A 170 -16.80 -4.67 -6.92
C VAL A 170 -17.12 -5.45 -8.19
N ASP A 171 -17.81 -6.59 -8.08
CA ASP A 171 -18.11 -7.46 -9.21
C ASP A 171 -19.21 -6.92 -10.13
N GLY A 172 -20.19 -6.19 -9.60
CA GLY A 172 -21.26 -5.56 -10.40
C GLY A 172 -20.87 -4.25 -11.07
N SER A 173 -19.57 -3.92 -11.09
CA SER A 173 -19.08 -2.60 -11.48
C SER A 173 -17.94 -2.63 -12.51
N ASP A 174 -17.69 -3.81 -13.05
CA ASP A 174 -16.85 -4.12 -14.21
C ASP A 174 -17.75 -4.51 -15.39
#